data_AF-A0A7C2RUC2-F1
#
_entry.id   AF-A0A7C2RUC2-F1
#
_cell.length_a   1.000
_cell.length_b   1.000
_cell.length_c   1.000
_cell.angle_alpha   90.00
_cell.angle_beta   90.00
_cell.angle_gamma   90.00
#
_symmetry.space_group_name_H-M   'P 1'
#
loop_
_entity.id
_entity.type
_entity.pdbx_description
1 polymer ?
#
loop_
_entity_poly.entity_id
_entity_poly.type
_entity_poly.pdbx_seq_one_letter_code
_entity_poly.pdbx_strand_id
1 'polypeptide(L)'
;MELRPMLTYRSVFISDVHLGTQDAKVDYLIDFLTHVQCERLYLVGDIIDVWKMRSGGWRWPRIKHDLIQLLLKRANEGVEIIYVPGNHDEAVRYLGEGEAFGVKILPELVHAGADGRRWLVVHGDGF
;
A
#
# COMPACT_ATOMS: atom_id res chain seq x y z
N MET A 1 -0.44 26.45 12.31
CA MET A 1 -0.09 25.12 11.77
C MET A 1 0.73 25.39 10.53
N GLU A 2 2.05 25.21 10.59
CA GLU A 2 2.93 25.46 9.43
C GLU A 2 2.60 24.46 8.32
N LEU A 3 2.38 24.96 7.11
CA LEU A 3 2.18 24.13 5.93
C LEU A 3 3.52 23.47 5.59
N ARG A 4 3.64 22.16 5.85
CA ARG A 4 4.79 21.39 5.36
C ARG A 4 4.76 21.39 3.83
N PRO A 5 5.89 21.62 3.15
CA PRO A 5 5.94 21.56 1.70
C PRO A 5 5.59 20.15 1.24
N MET A 6 4.78 20.07 0.19
CA MET A 6 4.34 18.82 -0.39
C MET A 6 5.48 18.20 -1.19
N LEU A 7 5.79 16.93 -0.93
CA LEU A 7 6.86 16.20 -1.62
C LEU A 7 6.29 15.58 -2.89
N THR A 8 6.96 15.76 -4.02
CA THR A 8 6.53 15.20 -5.31
C THR A 8 7.53 14.15 -5.78
N TYR A 9 7.04 12.94 -6.04
CA TYR A 9 7.83 11.83 -6.55
C TYR A 9 7.18 11.22 -7.79
N ARG A 10 7.95 10.66 -8.71
CA ARG A 10 7.38 9.88 -9.83
C ARG A 10 6.76 8.58 -9.33
N SER A 11 7.41 7.93 -8.37
CA SER A 11 6.96 6.63 -7.84
C SER A 11 7.31 6.48 -6.37
N VAL A 12 6.43 5.86 -5.62
CA VAL A 12 6.57 5.57 -4.19
C VAL A 12 6.36 4.07 -3.99
N PHE A 13 7.19 3.47 -3.14
CA PHE A 13 7.13 2.04 -2.79
C PHE A 13 6.97 1.92 -1.28
N ILE A 14 6.02 1.12 -0.83
CA ILE A 14 5.71 0.88 0.59
C ILE A 14 5.48 -0.62 0.76
N SER A 15 6.11 -1.23 1.77
CA SER A 15 5.95 -2.63 2.14
C SER A 15 5.77 -2.78 3.65
N ASP A 16 5.38 -3.98 4.10
CA ASP A 16 5.45 -4.43 5.51
C ASP A 16 4.74 -3.50 6.51
N VAL A 17 3.59 -2.95 6.12
CA VAL A 17 2.80 -2.06 6.98
C VAL A 17 2.09 -2.86 8.09
N HIS A 18 1.68 -4.10 7.78
CA HIS A 18 0.92 -5.00 8.63
C HIS A 18 -0.32 -4.34 9.28
N LEU A 19 -1.14 -3.67 8.45
CA LEU A 19 -2.42 -3.06 8.86
C LEU A 19 -3.32 -4.14 9.46
N GLY A 20 -3.52 -4.11 10.77
CA GLY A 20 -4.09 -5.27 11.45
C GLY A 20 -3.53 -5.41 12.85
N THR A 21 -2.25 -5.13 12.99
CA THR A 21 -1.48 -5.33 14.22
C THR A 21 -1.49 -4.12 15.15
N GLN A 22 -1.11 -4.33 16.43
CA GLN A 22 -0.96 -3.27 17.43
C GLN A 22 0.25 -2.38 17.16
N ASP A 23 1.29 -2.93 16.54
CA ASP A 23 2.55 -2.22 16.30
C ASP A 23 2.57 -1.43 14.98
N ALA A 24 1.56 -1.63 14.12
CA ALA A 24 1.42 -0.95 12.85
C ALA A 24 1.43 0.58 13.04
N LYS A 25 2.41 1.25 12.42
CA LYS A 25 2.60 2.70 12.48
C LYS A 25 1.72 3.43 11.45
N VAL A 26 0.42 3.16 11.50
CA VAL A 26 -0.57 3.62 10.51
C VAL A 26 -0.65 5.15 10.46
N ASP A 27 -0.55 5.82 11.61
CA ASP A 27 -0.55 7.30 11.68
C ASP A 27 0.59 7.92 10.86
N TYR A 28 1.78 7.33 10.93
CA TYR A 28 2.95 7.80 10.18
C TYR A 28 2.78 7.57 8.68
N LEU A 29 2.17 6.45 8.29
CA LEU A 29 1.86 6.16 6.89
C LEU A 29 0.82 7.15 6.35
N ILE A 30 -0.22 7.47 7.12
CA ILE A 30 -1.22 8.48 6.74
C ILE A 30 -0.57 9.86 6.64
N ASP A 31 0.26 10.27 7.60
CA ASP A 31 1.00 11.54 7.55
C ASP A 31 1.87 11.62 6.29
N PHE A 32 2.64 10.57 6.02
CA PHE A 32 3.48 10.47 4.82
C PHE A 32 2.64 10.56 3.54
N LEU A 33 1.61 9.72 3.40
CA LEU A 33 0.74 9.71 2.23
C LEU A 33 -0.12 10.97 2.12
N THR A 34 -0.27 11.79 3.17
CA THR A 34 -0.95 13.09 3.08
C THR A 34 -0.03 14.16 2.49
N HIS A 35 1.27 14.07 2.77
CA HIS A 35 2.26 15.07 2.35
C HIS A 35 3.04 14.71 1.08
N VAL A 36 2.75 13.55 0.48
CA VAL A 36 3.40 13.06 -0.74
C VAL A 36 2.44 13.06 -1.92
N GLN A 37 2.90 13.50 -3.08
CA GLN A 37 2.27 13.27 -4.38
C GLN A 37 3.11 12.32 -5.20
N CYS A 38 2.44 11.41 -5.91
CA CYS A 38 3.10 10.55 -6.87
C CYS A 38 2.21 10.12 -8.02
N GLU A 39 2.83 9.78 -9.15
CA GLU A 39 2.12 9.18 -10.29
C GLU A 39 1.81 7.71 -10.03
N ARG A 40 2.73 7.00 -9.35
CA ARG A 40 2.60 5.58 -9.03
C ARG A 40 2.85 5.29 -7.56
N LEU A 41 1.94 4.55 -6.94
CA LEU A 41 2.09 4.02 -5.58
C LEU A 41 2.12 2.49 -5.63
N TYR A 42 3.27 1.92 -5.30
CA TYR A 42 3.49 0.49 -5.18
C TYR A 42 3.32 0.06 -3.72
N LEU A 43 2.36 -0.83 -3.48
CA LEU A 43 2.09 -1.50 -2.22
C LEU A 43 2.69 -2.91 -2.31
N VAL A 44 3.95 -3.05 -1.88
CA VAL A 44 4.81 -4.22 -2.11
C VAL A 44 4.77 -5.16 -0.91
N GLY A 45 3.62 -5.79 -0.72
CA GLY A 45 3.42 -6.88 0.21
C GLY A 45 3.29 -6.49 1.69
N ASP A 46 2.64 -7.40 2.41
CA ASP A 46 2.34 -7.36 3.83
C ASP A 46 1.73 -6.03 4.30
N ILE A 47 0.82 -5.46 3.48
CA ILE A 47 0.14 -4.22 3.85
C ILE A 47 -1.02 -4.50 4.80
N ILE A 48 -1.73 -5.62 4.67
CA ILE A 48 -2.91 -5.97 5.49
C ILE A 48 -2.71 -7.35 6.13
N ASP A 49 -2.69 -7.41 7.46
CA ASP A 49 -2.61 -8.67 8.20
C ASP A 49 -3.98 -9.05 8.78
N VAL A 50 -4.74 -9.85 8.03
CA VAL A 50 -6.08 -10.33 8.42
C VAL A 50 -6.00 -11.51 9.40
N TRP A 51 -4.88 -12.25 9.43
CA TRP A 51 -4.69 -13.40 10.32
C TRP A 51 -4.62 -12.96 11.77
N LYS A 52 -3.81 -11.95 12.10
CA LYS A 52 -3.75 -11.40 13.46
C LYS A 52 -5.07 -10.75 13.91
N MET A 53 -5.94 -10.35 12.98
CA MET A 53 -7.28 -9.83 13.31
C MET A 53 -8.25 -10.92 13.78
N ARG A 54 -8.09 -12.18 13.36
CA ARG A 54 -9.01 -13.28 13.72
C ARG A 54 -8.75 -13.86 15.10
N SER A 55 -7.55 -13.71 15.65
CA SER A 55 -7.12 -14.39 16.88
C SER A 55 -7.40 -13.63 18.18
N GLY A 56 -7.86 -12.38 18.14
CA GLY A 56 -8.08 -11.63 19.38
C GLY A 56 -8.89 -10.35 19.21
N GLY A 57 -10.22 -10.44 19.32
CA GLY A 57 -11.13 -9.36 19.72
C GLY A 57 -10.88 -7.95 19.15
N TRP A 58 -10.30 -7.83 17.95
CA TRP A 58 -9.71 -6.58 17.52
C TRP A 58 -10.76 -5.70 16.85
N ARG A 59 -11.20 -4.64 17.54
CA ARG A 59 -12.03 -3.58 16.94
C ARG A 59 -11.21 -2.92 15.84
N TRP A 60 -11.71 -2.89 14.60
CA TRP A 60 -11.11 -2.12 13.50
C TRP A 60 -11.05 -0.64 13.91
N PRO A 61 -9.89 -0.08 14.28
CA PRO A 61 -9.81 1.29 14.74
C PRO A 61 -10.02 2.22 13.55
N ARG A 62 -10.64 3.39 13.80
CA ARG A 62 -10.95 4.40 12.77
C ARG A 62 -9.75 4.73 11.86
N ILE A 63 -8.55 4.77 12.43
CA ILE A 63 -7.30 5.05 11.70
C ILE A 63 -7.05 4.10 10.52
N LYS A 64 -7.51 2.85 10.61
CA LYS A 64 -7.35 1.86 9.53
C LYS A 64 -8.35 2.10 8.39
N HIS A 65 -9.53 2.65 8.70
CA HIS A 65 -10.49 3.10 7.69
C HIS A 65 -9.97 4.34 6.97
N ASP A 66 -9.36 5.28 7.70
CA ASP A 66 -8.82 6.52 7.13
C ASP A 66 -7.73 6.23 6.08
N LEU A 67 -6.84 5.24 6.33
CA LEU A 67 -5.86 4.80 5.34
C LEU A 67 -6.51 4.23 4.07
N ILE A 68 -7.51 3.36 4.20
CA ILE A 68 -8.21 2.80 3.05
C ILE A 68 -8.89 3.91 2.25
N GLN A 69 -9.59 4.83 2.92
CA GLN A 69 -10.24 5.96 2.25
C GLN A 69 -9.23 6.86 1.55
N LEU A 70 -8.07 7.09 2.17
CA LEU A 70 -6.98 7.85 1.54
C LEU A 70 -6.48 7.16 0.26
N LEU A 71 -6.23 5.84 0.28
CA LEU A 71 -5.81 5.10 -0.90
C LEU A 71 -6.85 5.14 -2.02
N LEU A 72 -8.13 4.93 -1.69
CA LEU A 72 -9.23 5.00 -2.67
C LEU A 72 -9.37 6.41 -3.27
N LYS A 73 -9.24 7.45 -2.43
CA LYS A 73 -9.23 8.83 -2.89
C LYS A 73 -8.08 9.07 -3.87
N ARG A 74 -6.88 8.59 -3.56
CA ARG A 74 -5.69 8.72 -4.43
C ARG A 74 -5.88 8.02 -5.77
N ALA A 75 -6.42 6.80 -5.77
CA ALA A 75 -6.76 6.10 -7.01
C ALA A 75 -7.75 6.92 -7.86
N ASN A 76 -8.79 7.49 -7.23
CA ASN A 76 -9.77 8.34 -7.91
C ASN A 76 -9.19 9.68 -8.42
N GLU A 77 -8.12 10.19 -7.80
CA GLU A 77 -7.36 11.36 -8.26
C GLU A 77 -6.37 11.03 -9.40
N GLY A 78 -6.33 9.78 -9.85
CA GLY A 78 -5.51 9.33 -10.99
C GLY A 78 -4.13 8.79 -10.62
N VAL A 79 -3.85 8.57 -9.33
CA VAL A 79 -2.63 7.85 -8.91
C VAL A 79 -2.76 6.40 -9.32
N GLU A 80 -1.77 5.87 -10.05
CA GLU A 80 -1.71 4.45 -10.38
C GLU A 80 -1.28 3.67 -9.13
N ILE A 81 -2.22 2.98 -8.48
CA ILE A 81 -1.92 2.14 -7.32
C ILE A 81 -1.77 0.70 -7.76
N ILE A 82 -0.62 0.10 -7.49
CA ILE A 82 -0.33 -1.32 -7.75
C ILE A 82 -0.03 -2.02 -6.44
N TYR A 83 -0.78 -3.05 -6.14
CA TYR A 83 -0.61 -3.92 -4.99
C TYR A 83 0.02 -5.24 -5.43
N VAL A 84 1.16 -5.57 -4.82
CA VAL A 84 1.88 -6.83 -4.96
C VAL A 84 1.69 -7.63 -3.66
N PRO A 85 0.81 -8.64 -3.60
CA PRO A 85 0.45 -9.27 -2.34
C PRO A 85 1.58 -10.05 -1.67
N GLY A 86 1.82 -9.77 -0.39
CA GLY A 86 2.73 -10.53 0.47
C GLY A 86 2.07 -11.75 1.11
N ASN A 87 2.81 -12.52 1.89
CA ASN A 87 2.33 -13.76 2.51
C ASN A 87 1.30 -13.50 3.63
N HIS A 88 1.24 -12.29 4.21
CA HIS A 88 0.22 -11.91 5.18
C HIS A 88 -1.08 -11.38 4.54
N ASP A 89 -1.05 -11.01 3.25
CA ASP A 89 -2.15 -10.35 2.54
C ASP A 89 -3.20 -11.34 1.98
N GLU A 90 -3.60 -12.35 2.74
CA GLU A 90 -4.45 -13.44 2.25
C GLU A 90 -5.77 -12.93 1.63
N ALA A 91 -6.38 -11.91 2.25
CA ALA A 91 -7.60 -11.29 1.73
C ALA A 91 -7.41 -10.65 0.36
N VAL A 92 -6.24 -10.08 0.07
CA VAL A 92 -5.93 -9.51 -1.24
C VAL A 92 -5.59 -10.61 -2.23
N ARG A 93 -4.86 -11.64 -1.80
CA ARG A 93 -4.60 -12.84 -2.62
C ARG A 93 -5.90 -13.51 -3.09
N TYR A 94 -6.94 -13.52 -2.26
CA TYR A 94 -8.27 -14.04 -2.64
C TYR A 94 -8.98 -13.24 -3.74
N LEU A 95 -8.64 -11.95 -3.94
CA LEU A 95 -9.20 -11.16 -5.04
C LEU A 95 -8.63 -11.59 -6.40
N GLY A 96 -7.46 -12.26 -6.39
CA GLY A 96 -6.75 -12.66 -7.60
C GLY A 96 -6.10 -11.48 -8.33
N GLU A 97 -5.42 -11.81 -9.43
CA GLU A 97 -4.85 -10.82 -10.32
C GLU A 97 -5.96 -10.05 -11.06
N GLY A 98 -5.80 -8.74 -11.16
CA GLY A 98 -6.79 -7.89 -11.83
C GLY A 98 -6.80 -6.49 -11.27
N GLU A 99 -7.98 -5.87 -11.27
CA GLU A 99 -8.17 -4.53 -10.74
C GLU A 99 -9.41 -4.52 -9.86
N ALA A 100 -9.27 -3.97 -8.65
CA ALA A 100 -10.37 -3.80 -7.71
C ALA A 100 -10.29 -2.40 -7.10
N PHE A 101 -11.40 -1.66 -7.14
CA PHE A 101 -11.49 -0.31 -6.55
C PHE A 101 -10.41 0.68 -7.04
N GLY A 102 -9.98 0.57 -8.31
CA GLY A 102 -8.91 1.42 -8.87
C GLY A 102 -7.49 1.02 -8.43
N VAL A 103 -7.33 -0.14 -7.79
CA VAL A 103 -6.04 -0.72 -7.40
C VAL A 103 -5.77 -1.94 -8.25
N LYS A 104 -4.64 -1.95 -8.97
CA LYS A 104 -4.17 -3.11 -9.72
C LYS A 104 -3.55 -4.11 -8.75
N ILE A 105 -3.87 -5.38 -8.89
CA ILE A 105 -3.33 -6.47 -8.08
C ILE A 105 -2.54 -7.36 -9.03
N LEU A 106 -1.23 -7.44 -8.80
CA LEU A 106 -0.29 -8.19 -9.63
C LEU A 106 0.63 -9.04 -8.73
N PRO A 107 1.05 -10.24 -9.15
CA PRO A 107 1.96 -11.07 -8.36
C PRO A 107 3.38 -10.49 -8.30
N GLU A 108 3.77 -9.78 -9.36
CA GLU A 108 5.02 -9.05 -9.52
C GLU A 108 4.87 -8.06 -10.67
N LEU A 109 5.82 -7.12 -10.80
CA LEU A 109 5.90 -6.24 -11.96
C LEU A 109 7.31 -5.73 -12.23
N VAL A 110 7.53 -5.10 -13.37
CA VAL A 110 8.77 -4.39 -13.67
C VAL A 110 8.58 -2.88 -13.61
N HIS A 111 9.29 -2.22 -12.68
CA HIS A 111 9.38 -0.77 -12.63
C HIS A 111 10.51 -0.27 -13.55
N ALA A 112 10.19 0.67 -14.43
CA ALA A 112 11.19 1.42 -15.19
C ALA A 112 11.61 2.66 -14.41
N GLY A 113 12.86 2.72 -13.95
CA GLY A 113 13.46 3.87 -13.27
C GLY A 113 13.57 5.10 -14.18
N ALA A 114 13.70 6.28 -13.57
CA ALA A 114 13.91 7.53 -14.31
C ALA A 114 15.24 7.55 -15.09
N ASP A 115 16.18 6.69 -14.71
CA ASP A 115 17.46 6.46 -15.36
C ASP A 115 17.42 5.35 -16.44
N GLY A 116 16.23 4.82 -16.75
CA GLY A 116 16.03 3.77 -17.74
C GLY A 116 16.35 2.35 -17.25
N ARG A 117 16.82 2.18 -16.00
CA ARG A 117 17.00 0.84 -15.42
C ARG A 117 15.66 0.17 -15.17
N ARG A 118 15.65 -1.16 -15.24
CA ARG A 118 14.46 -1.98 -14.99
C ARG A 118 14.64 -2.74 -13.68
N TRP A 119 13.64 -2.68 -12.82
CA TRP A 119 13.65 -3.28 -11.49
C TRP A 119 12.46 -4.24 -11.39
N LEU A 120 12.72 -5.50 -11.03
CA LEU A 120 11.65 -6.43 -10.65
C LEU A 120 11.15 -6.01 -9.27
N VAL A 121 9.82 -5.90 -9.14
CA VAL A 121 9.12 -5.56 -7.91
C VAL A 121 8.29 -6.76 -7.52
N VAL A 122 8.65 -7.36 -6.39
CA VAL A 122 8.05 -8.55 -5.79
C VAL A 122 8.14 -8.40 -4.27
N HIS A 123 7.24 -9.02 -3.51
CA HIS A 123 7.31 -9.01 -2.03
C HIS A 123 8.61 -9.64 -1.51
N GLY A 124 8.91 -10.86 -1.96
CA GLY A 124 10.14 -11.57 -1.64
C GLY A 124 9.98 -12.77 -0.71
N ASP A 125 8.75 -13.13 -0.30
CA ASP A 125 8.43 -14.34 0.47
C ASP A 125 8.77 -15.65 -0.25
N GLY A 126 8.92 -15.61 -1.58
CA GLY A 126 9.22 -16.77 -2.42
C GLY A 126 10.70 -17.02 -2.73
N PHE A 127 11.63 -16.25 -2.15
CA PHE A 127 13.07 -16.32 -2.40
C PHE A 127 13.88 -16.45 -1.10
#